data_AF-A0A2X3K0Y0-F1
#
_entry.id   AF-A0A2X3K0Y0-F1
#
_cell.length_a   1.000
_cell.length_b   1.000
_cell.length_c   1.000
_cell.angle_alpha   90.00
_cell.angle_beta   90.00
_cell.angle_gamma   90.00
#
_symmetry.space_group_name_H-M   'P 1'
#
loop_
_entity.id
_entity.type
_entity.pdbx_description
1 polymer ?
#
loop_
_entity_poly.entity_id
_entity_poly.type
_entity_poly.pdbx_seq_one_letter_code
_entity_poly.pdbx_strand_id
1 'polypeptide(L)'
;MTFSLFGDKFTRHSGITLLMEDLNDGLRTPGAIMLGGGNPAQIPEMQDYFQTLLTDMLESGKATDALCNYDGPQGKTELLTLLAGMLREKLGWDIEAQNIALTNGSQSAFFYLFNLFAGRRADGRVKKVLFPLAPEYIGYADAGLEEDLFVSARPNIELLPEGQFKYHVDFEHLHIWPKKPG
;
A
#
# COMPACT_ATOMS: atom_id res chain seq x y z
N MET A 1 17.07 26.69 5.23
CA MET A 1 17.00 25.90 6.49
C MET A 1 17.90 24.69 6.31
N THR A 2 18.53 24.21 7.39
CA THR A 2 19.33 22.98 7.37
C THR A 2 18.44 21.84 7.85
N PHE A 3 18.16 20.86 7.00
CA PHE A 3 17.37 19.69 7.38
C PHE A 3 18.27 18.58 7.95
N SER A 4 17.65 17.60 8.61
CA SER A 4 18.31 16.33 8.92
C SER A 4 18.44 15.50 7.64
N LEU A 5 19.30 14.47 7.65
CA LEU A 5 19.39 13.54 6.52
C LEU A 5 18.04 12.90 6.15
N PHE A 6 17.17 12.67 7.14
CA PHE A 6 15.81 12.24 6.93
C PHE A 6 15.01 13.31 6.18
N GLY A 7 15.04 14.56 6.65
CA GLY A 7 14.34 15.67 6.00
C GLY A 7 14.81 15.88 4.57
N ASP A 8 16.13 15.91 4.36
CA ASP A 8 16.75 16.05 3.03
C ASP A 8 16.29 14.96 2.06
N LYS A 9 16.05 13.72 2.53
CA LYS A 9 15.53 12.64 1.70
C LYS A 9 14.11 12.93 1.21
N PHE A 10 13.20 13.26 2.13
CA PHE A 10 11.79 13.47 1.80
C PHE A 10 11.49 14.82 1.12
N THR A 11 12.44 15.76 1.14
CA THR A 11 12.32 17.04 0.41
C THR A 11 12.98 17.02 -0.97
N ARG A 12 13.55 15.89 -1.42
CA ARG A 12 14.12 15.79 -2.77
C ARG A 12 13.02 15.79 -3.82
N HIS A 13 13.27 16.50 -4.92
CA HIS A 13 12.47 16.39 -6.12
C HIS A 13 12.78 15.07 -6.83
N SER A 14 12.01 14.03 -6.53
CA SER A 14 12.00 12.78 -7.29
C SER A 14 11.10 12.94 -8.52
N GLY A 15 11.27 12.07 -9.53
CA GLY A 15 10.36 12.03 -10.67
C GLY A 15 8.91 11.73 -10.29
N ILE A 16 8.69 11.06 -9.15
CA ILE A 16 7.36 10.76 -8.62
C ILE A 16 6.74 12.00 -8.01
N THR A 17 7.49 12.78 -7.22
CA THR A 17 7.00 14.03 -6.64
C THR A 17 6.51 14.99 -7.73
N LEU A 18 7.30 15.16 -8.80
CA LEU A 18 6.92 15.98 -9.96
C LEU A 18 5.67 15.44 -10.67
N LEU A 19 5.58 14.12 -10.88
CA LEU A 19 4.38 13.51 -11.47
C LEU A 19 3.14 13.75 -10.61
N MET A 20 3.25 13.64 -9.28
CA MET A 20 2.14 13.87 -8.37
C MET A 20 1.69 15.34 -8.34
N GLU A 21 2.62 16.28 -8.48
CA GLU A 21 2.32 17.71 -8.67
C GLU A 21 1.52 17.91 -9.97
N ASP A 22 1.99 17.36 -11.09
CA ASP A 22 1.30 17.44 -12.39
C ASP A 22 -0.10 16.80 -12.35
N LEU A 23 -0.27 15.64 -11.69
CA LEU A 23 -1.57 14.99 -11.55
C LEU A 23 -2.54 15.82 -10.72
N ASN A 24 -2.06 16.46 -9.65
CA ASN A 24 -2.90 17.33 -8.82
C ASN A 24 -3.33 18.59 -9.56
N ASP A 25 -2.44 19.20 -10.34
CA ASP A 25 -2.76 20.38 -11.15
C ASP A 25 -3.71 20.01 -12.30
N GLY A 26 -3.51 18.85 -12.92
CA GLY A 26 -4.40 18.29 -13.94
C GLY A 26 -5.82 18.06 -13.42
N LEU A 27 -5.99 17.55 -12.20
CA LEU A 27 -7.31 17.36 -11.56
C LEU A 27 -8.11 18.66 -11.41
N ARG A 28 -7.42 19.80 -11.30
CA ARG A 28 -8.05 21.12 -11.11
C ARG A 28 -8.23 21.88 -12.42
N THR A 29 -7.65 21.41 -13.51
CA THR A 29 -7.63 22.10 -14.80
C THR A 29 -8.90 21.77 -15.60
N PRO A 30 -9.77 22.76 -15.91
CA PRO A 30 -10.96 22.52 -16.72
C PRO A 30 -10.60 22.00 -18.12
N GLY A 31 -11.29 20.94 -18.56
CA GLY A 31 -11.08 20.33 -19.87
C GLY A 31 -9.89 19.37 -19.94
N ALA A 32 -9.14 19.17 -18.84
CA ALA A 32 -8.14 18.11 -18.78
C ALA A 32 -8.80 16.72 -18.82
N ILE A 33 -8.21 15.80 -19.58
CA ILE A 33 -8.64 14.40 -19.63
C ILE A 33 -7.81 13.63 -18.59
N MET A 34 -8.39 13.39 -17.42
CA MET A 34 -7.68 12.77 -16.30
C MET A 34 -7.73 11.23 -16.37
N LEU A 35 -6.62 10.61 -16.83
CA LEU A 35 -6.46 9.15 -16.92
C LEU A 35 -5.29 8.61 -16.07
N GLY A 36 -4.59 9.48 -15.32
CA GLY A 36 -3.39 9.10 -14.55
C GLY A 36 -3.61 8.86 -13.05
N GLY A 37 -4.82 9.10 -12.54
CA GLY A 37 -5.14 8.98 -11.12
C GLY A 37 -5.51 7.55 -10.69
N GLY A 38 -5.34 7.25 -9.40
CA GLY A 38 -5.74 5.96 -8.79
C GLY A 38 -7.05 6.02 -8.00
N ASN A 39 -7.83 7.10 -8.12
CA ASN A 39 -9.11 7.21 -7.41
C ASN A 39 -10.13 6.21 -7.98
N PRO A 40 -10.93 5.55 -7.13
CA PRO A 40 -11.94 4.60 -7.59
C PRO A 40 -13.06 5.31 -8.35
N ALA A 41 -13.79 4.54 -9.16
CA ALA A 41 -15.00 5.01 -9.83
C ALA A 41 -16.12 5.31 -8.82
N GLN A 42 -16.97 6.27 -9.15
CA GLN A 42 -18.22 6.55 -8.42
C GLN A 42 -19.34 5.68 -9.00
N ILE A 43 -19.54 4.51 -8.41
CA ILE A 43 -20.57 3.54 -8.83
C ILE A 43 -21.90 3.89 -8.13
N PRO A 44 -22.99 4.20 -8.85
CA PRO A 44 -24.24 4.70 -8.25
C PRO A 44 -24.78 3.83 -7.11
N GLU A 45 -24.80 2.51 -7.30
CA GLU A 45 -25.31 1.55 -6.32
C GLU A 45 -24.47 1.54 -5.03
N MET A 46 -23.16 1.77 -5.14
CA MET A 46 -22.28 1.90 -3.99
C MET A 46 -22.49 3.24 -3.27
N GLN A 47 -22.77 4.31 -4.02
CA GLN A 47 -23.07 5.63 -3.44
C GLN A 47 -24.37 5.58 -2.64
N ASP A 48 -25.43 4.96 -3.19
CA ASP A 48 -26.70 4.77 -2.50
C ASP A 48 -26.53 3.95 -1.22
N TYR A 49 -25.77 2.84 -1.30
CA TYR A 49 -25.46 2.01 -0.14
C TYR A 49 -24.73 2.80 0.96
N PHE A 50 -23.66 3.53 0.63
CA PHE A 50 -22.92 4.30 1.63
C PHE A 50 -23.76 5.43 2.23
N GLN A 51 -24.62 6.06 1.43
CA GLN A 51 -25.52 7.10 1.92
C GLN A 51 -26.50 6.54 2.96
N THR A 52 -27.14 5.40 2.68
CA THR A 52 -28.01 4.72 3.65
C THR A 52 -27.24 4.32 4.91
N LEU A 53 -26.07 3.70 4.75
CA LEU A 53 -25.25 3.27 5.88
C LEU A 53 -24.83 4.43 6.79
N LEU A 54 -24.41 5.56 6.21
CA LEU A 54 -24.01 6.74 6.98
C LEU A 54 -25.20 7.34 7.74
N THR A 55 -26.39 7.38 7.12
CA THR A 55 -27.63 7.79 7.80
C THR A 55 -27.92 6.89 8.99
N ASP A 56 -27.93 5.56 8.80
CA ASP A 56 -28.21 4.59 9.87
C ASP A 56 -27.18 4.69 11.02
N MET A 57 -25.90 4.89 10.69
CA MET A 57 -24.84 5.08 11.68
C MET A 57 -25.01 6.37 12.48
N LEU A 58 -25.49 7.44 11.85
CA LEU A 58 -25.76 8.69 12.53
C LEU A 58 -26.98 8.57 13.46
N GLU A 59 -28.08 7.99 12.97
CA GLU A 59 -29.32 7.82 13.74
C GLU A 59 -29.12 6.87 14.94
N SER A 60 -28.29 5.84 14.79
CA SER A 60 -27.96 4.91 15.88
C SER A 60 -26.88 5.41 16.85
N GLY A 61 -26.30 6.59 16.63
CA GLY A 61 -25.21 7.15 17.44
C GLY A 61 -23.82 6.58 17.17
N LYS A 62 -23.72 5.50 16.37
CA LYS A 62 -22.43 4.84 16.04
C LYS A 62 -21.43 5.77 15.35
N ALA A 63 -21.90 6.70 14.53
CA ALA A 63 -21.06 7.70 13.89
C ALA A 63 -20.40 8.63 14.92
N THR A 64 -21.18 9.09 15.92
CA THR A 64 -20.66 9.91 17.01
C THR A 64 -19.67 9.13 17.86
N ASP A 65 -19.98 7.88 18.21
CA ASP A 65 -19.08 7.01 18.95
C ASP A 65 -17.74 6.81 18.24
N ALA A 66 -17.76 6.64 16.92
CA ALA A 66 -16.54 6.48 16.11
C ALA A 66 -15.71 7.77 16.02
N LEU A 67 -16.34 8.95 16.01
CA LEU A 67 -15.65 10.24 15.90
C LEU A 67 -15.12 10.77 17.24
N CYS A 68 -15.80 10.45 18.34
CA CYS A 68 -15.50 11.03 19.66
C CYS A 68 -14.60 10.15 20.53
N ASN A 69 -14.20 8.96 20.08
CA ASN A 69 -13.37 8.03 20.84
C ASN A 69 -12.13 7.60 20.03
N TYR A 70 -11.01 7.41 20.73
CA TYR A 70 -9.85 6.78 20.14
C TYR A 70 -10.01 5.25 20.13
N ASP A 71 -9.59 4.63 19.03
CA ASP A 71 -9.37 3.19 18.97
C ASP A 71 -8.06 2.80 19.67
N GLY A 72 -7.92 1.50 19.98
CA GLY A 72 -6.65 0.95 20.45
C GLY A 72 -5.53 1.12 19.41
N PRO A 73 -4.24 1.02 19.80
CA PRO A 73 -3.10 1.22 18.90
C PRO A 73 -3.03 0.20 17.75
N GLN A 74 -3.71 -0.95 17.88
CA GLN A 74 -3.84 -1.97 16.85
C GLN A 74 -5.04 -1.72 15.90
N GLY A 75 -5.91 -0.76 16.24
CA GLY A 75 -7.18 -0.49 15.59
C GLY A 75 -8.40 -0.84 16.45
N LYS A 76 -9.60 -0.65 15.87
CA LYS A 76 -10.88 -0.92 16.53
C LYS A 76 -11.06 -2.42 16.81
N THR A 77 -11.11 -2.79 18.09
CA THR A 77 -11.21 -4.20 18.53
C THR A 77 -12.38 -4.96 17.91
N GLU A 78 -13.53 -4.31 17.77
CA GLU A 78 -14.72 -4.88 17.13
C GLU A 78 -14.43 -5.27 15.67
N LEU A 79 -13.79 -4.38 14.90
CA LEU A 79 -13.45 -4.64 13.51
C LEU A 79 -12.43 -5.77 13.38
N LEU A 80 -11.40 -5.81 14.23
CA LEU A 80 -10.40 -6.88 14.24
C LEU A 80 -11.04 -8.26 14.47
N THR A 81 -11.98 -8.34 15.40
CA THR A 81 -12.71 -9.58 15.73
C THR A 81 -13.60 -10.02 14.57
N LEU A 82 -14.34 -9.09 13.96
CA LEU A 82 -15.21 -9.37 12.82
C LEU A 82 -14.42 -9.79 11.57
N LEU A 83 -13.28 -9.14 11.29
CA LEU A 83 -12.39 -9.51 10.18
C LEU A 83 -11.80 -10.90 10.37
N ALA A 84 -11.30 -11.22 11.55
CA ALA A 84 -10.77 -12.55 11.85
C ALA A 84 -11.84 -13.63 11.66
N GLY A 85 -13.06 -13.40 12.17
CA GLY A 85 -14.21 -14.28 11.98
C GLY A 85 -14.58 -14.48 10.50
N MET A 86 -14.65 -13.40 9.74
CA MET A 86 -14.95 -13.43 8.31
C MET A 86 -13.89 -14.22 7.52
N LEU A 87 -12.60 -13.98 7.78
CA LEU A 87 -11.51 -14.69 7.10
C LEU A 87 -11.49 -16.19 7.45
N ARG A 88 -11.76 -16.55 8.71
CA ARG A 88 -11.99 -17.93 9.14
C ARG A 88 -13.12 -18.59 8.37
N GLU A 89 -14.28 -17.94 8.28
CA GLU A 89 -15.47 -18.48 7.62
C GLU A 89 -15.28 -18.61 6.10
N LYS A 90 -14.75 -17.58 5.44
CA LYS A 90 -14.68 -17.52 3.97
C LYS A 90 -13.50 -18.26 3.39
N LEU A 91 -12.37 -18.31 4.11
CA LEU A 91 -11.11 -18.84 3.59
C LEU A 91 -10.56 -20.02 4.41
N GLY A 92 -11.16 -20.35 5.55
CA GLY A 92 -10.71 -21.45 6.41
C GLY A 92 -9.39 -21.19 7.13
N TRP A 93 -8.95 -19.93 7.25
CA TRP A 93 -7.67 -19.58 7.86
C TRP A 93 -7.76 -19.54 9.37
N ASP A 94 -6.79 -20.14 10.07
CA ASP A 94 -6.67 -20.05 11.54
C ASP A 94 -6.07 -18.70 11.96
N ILE A 95 -6.92 -17.66 11.99
CA ILE A 95 -6.54 -16.27 12.22
C ILE A 95 -7.39 -15.70 13.35
N GLU A 96 -6.75 -15.03 14.31
CA GLU A 96 -7.39 -14.33 15.42
C GLU A 96 -7.14 -12.82 15.36
N ALA A 97 -7.82 -12.04 16.20
CA ALA A 97 -7.68 -10.58 16.22
C ALA A 97 -6.21 -10.13 16.38
N GLN A 98 -5.39 -10.88 17.11
CA GLN A 98 -3.94 -10.64 17.30
C GLN A 98 -3.11 -10.72 16.01
N ASN A 99 -3.64 -11.32 14.95
CA ASN A 99 -2.95 -11.44 13.66
C ASN A 99 -3.24 -10.26 12.72
N ILE A 100 -4.14 -9.34 13.08
CA ILE A 100 -4.63 -8.25 12.23
C ILE A 100 -4.27 -6.92 12.88
N ALA A 101 -3.74 -5.97 12.11
CA ALA A 101 -3.54 -4.59 12.54
C ALA A 101 -4.11 -3.62 11.51
N LEU A 102 -4.70 -2.52 11.97
CA LEU A 102 -5.20 -1.45 11.11
C LEU A 102 -4.14 -0.35 10.96
N THR A 103 -4.05 0.20 9.77
CA THR A 103 -3.17 1.34 9.46
C THR A 103 -3.98 2.40 8.70
N ASN A 104 -3.42 3.60 8.58
CA ASN A 104 -4.00 4.68 7.77
C ASN A 104 -3.76 4.40 6.29
N GLY A 105 -4.47 3.41 5.76
CA GLY A 105 -4.31 2.90 4.39
C GLY A 105 -3.07 2.03 4.18
N SER A 106 -3.03 1.32 3.05
CA SER A 106 -1.95 0.39 2.72
C SER A 106 -0.59 1.07 2.59
N GLN A 107 -0.53 2.34 2.19
CA GLN A 107 0.74 3.06 2.06
C GLN A 107 1.48 3.18 3.41
N SER A 108 0.76 3.44 4.51
CA SER A 108 1.38 3.44 5.84
C SER A 108 1.75 2.03 6.32
N ALA A 109 0.96 1.01 5.98
CA ALA A 109 1.34 -0.38 6.22
C ALA A 109 2.66 -0.75 5.53
N PHE A 110 2.82 -0.42 4.24
CA PHE A 110 4.06 -0.67 3.51
C PHE A 110 5.24 0.13 4.06
N PHE A 111 5.04 1.38 4.47
CA PHE A 111 6.05 2.15 5.18
C PHE A 111 6.55 1.41 6.43
N TYR A 112 5.65 0.89 7.27
CA TYR A 112 6.04 0.10 8.44
C TYR A 112 6.75 -1.20 8.04
N LEU A 113 6.18 -1.98 7.12
CA LEU A 113 6.72 -3.29 6.74
C LEU A 113 8.11 -3.17 6.10
N PHE A 114 8.31 -2.24 5.17
CA PHE A 114 9.59 -2.05 4.51
C PHE A 114 10.68 -1.64 5.50
N ASN A 115 10.37 -0.72 6.42
CA ASN A 115 11.35 -0.25 7.40
C ASN A 115 11.54 -1.20 8.59
N LEU A 116 10.59 -2.12 8.84
CA LEU A 116 10.72 -3.17 9.84
C LEU A 116 11.62 -4.33 9.35
N PHE A 117 11.50 -4.72 8.09
CA PHE A 117 12.18 -5.91 7.56
C PHE A 117 13.43 -5.63 6.74
N ALA A 118 13.50 -4.47 6.10
CA ALA A 118 14.62 -4.02 5.28
C ALA A 118 15.36 -2.82 5.93
N GLY A 119 16.38 -2.32 5.25
CA GLY A 119 17.22 -1.23 5.73
C GLY A 119 18.42 -1.73 6.54
N ARG A 120 19.08 -0.78 7.20
CA ARG A 120 20.30 -1.02 7.96
C ARG A 120 20.01 -1.71 9.29
N ARG A 121 20.73 -2.80 9.57
CA ARG A 121 20.64 -3.57 10.81
C ARG A 121 21.75 -3.18 11.78
N ALA A 122 21.59 -3.57 13.04
CA ALA A 122 22.57 -3.30 14.11
C ALA A 122 23.97 -3.89 13.84
N ASP A 123 24.05 -4.94 13.02
CA ASP A 123 25.31 -5.56 12.58
C ASP A 123 25.94 -4.90 11.33
N GLY A 124 25.38 -3.76 10.89
CA GLY A 124 25.85 -3.01 9.72
C GLY A 124 25.38 -3.57 8.37
N ARG A 125 24.73 -4.75 8.32
CA ARG A 125 24.19 -5.29 7.07
C ARG A 125 22.97 -4.50 6.63
N VAL A 126 22.82 -4.29 5.33
CA VAL A 126 21.63 -3.70 4.73
C VAL A 126 20.79 -4.82 4.10
N LYS A 127 19.52 -4.89 4.47
CA LYS A 127 18.53 -5.74 3.81
C LYS A 127 17.71 -4.90 2.84
N LYS A 128 17.27 -5.54 1.75
CA LYS A 128 16.46 -4.92 0.71
C LYS A 128 15.12 -5.64 0.58
N VAL A 129 14.12 -4.93 0.06
CA VAL A 129 12.85 -5.50 -0.36
C VAL A 129 12.98 -5.96 -1.80
N LEU A 130 12.59 -7.20 -2.09
CA LEU A 130 12.62 -7.78 -3.43
C LEU A 130 11.22 -7.78 -4.03
N PHE A 131 11.08 -7.15 -5.19
CA PHE A 131 9.92 -7.29 -6.08
C PHE A 131 10.22 -8.34 -7.16
N PRO A 132 9.65 -9.55 -7.08
CA PRO A 132 9.98 -10.64 -7.99
C PRO A 132 9.39 -10.44 -9.41
N LEU A 133 8.51 -9.46 -9.59
CA LEU A 133 7.86 -9.18 -10.86
C LEU A 133 7.66 -7.68 -11.06
N ALA A 134 8.55 -7.00 -11.79
CA ALA A 134 8.32 -5.63 -12.23
C ALA A 134 7.48 -5.57 -13.52
N PRO A 135 6.76 -4.48 -13.81
CA PRO A 135 6.59 -3.27 -13.00
C PRO A 135 5.68 -3.50 -11.78
N GLU A 136 5.90 -2.72 -10.72
CA GLU A 136 5.15 -2.72 -9.46
C GLU A 136 4.58 -1.33 -9.14
N TYR A 137 3.76 -1.23 -8.10
CA TYR A 137 3.14 0.04 -7.71
C TYR A 137 4.16 1.14 -7.36
N ILE A 138 4.04 2.29 -8.04
CA ILE A 138 4.96 3.42 -7.96
C ILE A 138 5.11 3.99 -6.54
N GLY A 139 4.06 3.93 -5.72
CA GLY A 139 4.06 4.48 -4.36
C GLY A 139 4.99 3.75 -3.38
N TYR A 140 5.62 2.63 -3.78
CA TYR A 140 6.63 1.98 -2.96
C TYR A 140 8.00 2.67 -3.01
N ALA A 141 8.34 3.33 -4.12
CA ALA A 141 9.71 3.78 -4.39
C ALA A 141 10.30 4.68 -3.29
N ASP A 142 9.48 5.54 -2.69
CA ASP A 142 9.91 6.51 -1.67
C ASP A 142 9.49 6.12 -0.24
N ALA A 143 8.98 4.90 -0.02
CA ALA A 143 8.52 4.45 1.30
C ALA A 143 9.65 3.99 2.23
N GLY A 144 10.86 3.78 1.70
CA GLY A 144 12.02 3.31 2.47
C GLY A 144 12.83 4.44 3.11
N LEU A 145 13.27 4.29 4.36
CA LEU A 145 14.16 5.26 5.02
C LEU A 145 15.60 5.19 4.49
N GLU A 146 16.13 3.99 4.30
CA GLU A 146 17.45 3.77 3.70
C GLU A 146 17.40 4.02 2.19
N GLU A 147 18.50 4.51 1.60
CA GLU A 147 18.63 4.60 0.14
C GLU A 147 18.76 3.21 -0.49
N ASP A 148 18.34 3.10 -1.76
CA ASP A 148 18.41 1.87 -2.55
C ASP A 148 17.77 0.65 -1.85
N LEU A 149 16.67 0.86 -1.11
CA LEU A 149 15.99 -0.17 -0.31
C LEU A 149 15.36 -1.29 -1.16
N PHE A 150 15.06 -1.02 -2.44
CA PHE A 150 14.30 -1.91 -3.31
C PHE A 150 15.18 -2.55 -4.37
N VAL A 151 14.87 -3.80 -4.72
CA VAL A 151 15.44 -4.54 -5.85
C VAL A 151 14.27 -5.15 -6.62
N SER A 152 14.30 -5.06 -7.94
CA SER A 152 13.26 -5.63 -8.79
C SER A 152 13.85 -6.61 -9.79
N ALA A 153 13.16 -7.72 -10.03
CA ALA A 153 13.50 -8.66 -11.09
C ALA A 153 12.75 -8.30 -12.38
N ARG A 154 13.47 -8.40 -13.51
CA ARG A 154 12.87 -8.22 -14.83
C ARG A 154 11.91 -9.39 -15.10
N PRO A 155 10.69 -9.14 -15.59
CA PRO A 155 9.75 -10.19 -15.92
C PRO A 155 10.10 -10.89 -17.25
N ASN A 156 9.62 -12.11 -17.40
CA ASN A 156 9.37 -12.71 -18.71
C ASN A 156 8.07 -12.14 -19.31
N ILE A 157 7.95 -12.10 -20.63
CA ILE A 157 6.77 -11.59 -21.34
C ILE A 157 6.18 -12.69 -22.20
N GLU A 158 4.92 -13.04 -21.93
CA GLU A 158 4.09 -13.88 -22.80
C GLU A 158 3.23 -12.99 -23.69
N LEU A 159 3.31 -13.17 -25.00
CA LEU A 159 2.41 -12.50 -25.95
C LEU A 159 1.11 -13.30 -26.05
N LEU A 160 -0.03 -12.60 -25.96
CA LEU A 160 -1.36 -13.16 -26.01
C LEU A 160 -2.07 -12.72 -27.31
N PRO A 161 -3.19 -13.37 -27.70
CA PRO A 161 -4.01 -12.92 -28.82
C PRO A 161 -4.45 -11.44 -28.69
N GLU A 162 -4.87 -10.87 -29.81
CA GLU A 162 -5.45 -9.51 -29.85
C GLU A 162 -4.50 -8.40 -29.35
N GLY A 163 -3.19 -8.61 -29.47
CA GLY A 163 -2.18 -7.62 -29.08
C GLY A 163 -2.02 -7.45 -27.57
N GLN A 164 -2.47 -8.43 -26.78
CA GLN A 164 -2.28 -8.46 -25.33
C GLN A 164 -0.95 -9.11 -24.95
N PHE A 165 -0.54 -8.94 -23.69
CA PHE A 165 0.62 -9.64 -23.14
C PHE A 165 0.46 -9.83 -21.62
N LYS A 166 1.24 -10.75 -21.05
CA LYS A 166 1.29 -11.02 -19.61
C LYS A 166 2.74 -11.11 -19.12
N TYR A 167 3.01 -10.41 -18.02
CA TYR A 167 4.27 -10.54 -17.29
C TYR A 167 4.26 -11.80 -16.41
N HIS A 168 5.41 -12.51 -16.39
CA HIS A 168 5.65 -13.69 -15.58
C HIS A 168 6.95 -13.56 -14.78
N VAL A 169 6.99 -14.19 -13.61
CA VAL A 169 8.20 -14.21 -12.77
C VAL A 169 9.27 -15.02 -13.52
N ASP A 170 10.46 -14.43 -13.66
CA ASP A 170 11.63 -15.12 -14.16
C ASP A 170 12.33 -15.85 -13.01
N PHE A 171 11.86 -17.07 -12.69
CA PHE A 171 12.42 -17.89 -11.60
C PHE A 171 13.87 -18.32 -11.86
N GLU A 172 14.32 -18.39 -13.12
CA GLU A 172 15.68 -18.78 -13.47
C GLU A 172 16.69 -17.70 -13.04
N HIS A 173 16.30 -16.43 -13.15
CA HIS A 173 17.14 -15.28 -12.82
C HIS A 173 16.71 -14.57 -11.53
N LEU A 174 15.78 -15.14 -10.75
CA LEU A 174 15.35 -14.57 -9.47
C LEU A 174 16.38 -14.86 -8.36
N HIS A 175 17.14 -13.83 -7.98
CA HIS A 175 18.16 -13.95 -6.93
C HIS A 175 17.64 -13.55 -5.54
N ILE A 176 17.54 -14.53 -4.62
CA ILE A 176 17.11 -14.32 -3.22
C ILE A 176 18.31 -14.51 -2.27
N TRP A 177 18.58 -13.51 -1.40
CA TRP A 177 19.73 -13.53 -0.46
C TRP A 177 19.33 -13.45 1.02
N PRO A 178 19.96 -14.24 1.92
CA PRO A 178 21.04 -15.19 1.67
C PRO A 178 20.48 -16.52 1.15
N LYS A 179 21.21 -17.23 0.29
CA LYS A 179 20.84 -18.61 -0.10
C LYS A 179 20.54 -19.39 1.19
N LYS A 180 19.32 -19.93 1.32
CA LYS A 180 19.04 -20.92 2.36
C LYS A 180 20.10 -22.02 2.25
N PRO A 181 20.72 -22.49 3.34
CA PRO A 181 21.41 -23.77 3.28
C PRO A 181 20.38 -24.80 2.81
N GLY A 182 20.73 -25.51 1.73
CA GLY A 182 19.94 -26.63 1.23
C GLY A 182 19.99 -27.82 2.18
#